data_AF-A0A2R6EJS8-F1
#
_entry.id   AF-A0A2R6EJS8-F1
#
_cell.length_a   1.000
_cell.length_b   1.000
_cell.length_c   1.000
_cell.angle_alpha   90.00
_cell.angle_beta   90.00
_cell.angle_gamma   90.00
#
_symmetry.space_group_name_H-M   'P 1'
#
loop_
_entity.id
_entity.type
_entity.pdbx_description
1 polymer ?
#
loop_
_entity_poly.entity_id
_entity_poly.type
_entity_poly.pdbx_seq_one_letter_code
_entity_poly.pdbx_strand_id
1 'polypeptide(L)'
;MNRRTFLALGTGLAVGARPVAATHGAPYRREQDRQIPARQQTTVEDKPDGVYVQPFLETMSMQGTTEVGDYKVAVMYTIPHRFWTMTGTERAEQPLPGDASVHLMAQVWDPETGTVLPEVGLSVEITRDGDLVSEEVIYPMLSQRMGFHYGANFTLAGDGEYTVTLSIGGMQIRRTGAFEGRFGEAATAEIGLTYTEETRGEVQVREIDQAGQRGALKPMDMEMVPVGLAPASDDLPRTVVGTAESDDARFVVSRVPADEADRFTDGEPYLLVSARTPYNDLLLPMMGLEATVTRDGETVFDGRLERTLDSEVNYHYGTAVEGGLRSGDAIALSVAVPPQVARHQGYETAFLEMPETEL
;
A
#
# COMPACT_ATOMS: atom_id res chain seq x y z
N MET A 1 -10.72 -11.39 43.92
CA MET A 1 -10.58 -11.43 45.40
C MET A 1 -9.51 -12.44 45.77
N ASN A 2 -8.68 -12.15 46.80
CA ASN A 2 -7.47 -12.85 47.29
C ASN A 2 -6.19 -12.48 46.50
N ARG A 3 -5.34 -11.51 46.86
CA ARG A 3 -4.63 -11.14 48.11
C ARG A 3 -3.79 -12.26 48.73
N ARG A 4 -2.47 -12.25 48.49
CA ARG A 4 -1.44 -12.57 49.49
C ARG A 4 -0.15 -11.77 49.25
N THR A 5 0.06 -10.83 50.15
CA THR A 5 1.30 -10.12 50.48
C THR A 5 2.23 -11.06 51.27
N PHE A 6 3.54 -10.96 51.05
CA PHE A 6 4.53 -11.33 52.06
C PHE A 6 5.60 -10.24 52.14
N LEU A 7 5.86 -9.80 53.38
CA LEU A 7 6.78 -8.75 53.80
C LEU A 7 7.47 -9.31 55.06
N ALA A 8 8.81 -9.26 55.12
CA ALA A 8 9.66 -9.16 56.32
C ALA A 8 11.12 -9.38 55.88
N LEU A 9 11.96 -8.33 55.85
CA LEU A 9 12.76 -7.77 56.95
C LEU A 9 14.04 -8.57 57.25
N GLY A 10 15.18 -7.89 57.11
CA GLY A 10 16.50 -8.38 57.52
C GLY A 10 17.56 -7.30 57.32
N THR A 11 17.94 -6.66 58.42
CA THR A 11 18.79 -5.47 58.57
C THR A 11 20.26 -5.70 58.24
N GLY A 12 20.96 -4.59 57.92
CA GLY A 12 22.33 -4.57 57.41
C GLY A 12 23.43 -4.78 58.45
N LEU A 13 24.66 -4.92 57.93
CA LEU A 13 25.92 -4.59 58.59
C LEU A 13 26.98 -4.37 57.49
N ALA A 14 27.61 -3.19 57.51
CA ALA A 14 28.72 -2.79 56.67
C ALA A 14 30.04 -2.95 57.42
N VAL A 15 31.12 -3.44 56.78
CA VAL A 15 32.53 -3.04 56.98
C VAL A 15 33.40 -3.63 55.85
N GLY A 16 34.28 -2.79 55.27
CA GLY A 16 35.66 -3.21 54.93
C GLY A 16 36.04 -3.42 53.46
N ALA A 17 36.85 -2.51 52.92
CA ALA A 17 37.33 -2.47 51.54
C ALA A 17 38.62 -3.29 51.29
N ARG A 18 38.81 -3.79 50.04
CA ARG A 18 39.95 -3.47 49.11
C ARG A 18 39.94 -4.36 47.84
N PRO A 19 40.64 -3.95 46.76
CA PRO A 19 40.16 -4.10 45.38
C PRO A 19 40.66 -5.37 44.70
N VAL A 20 39.86 -5.88 43.76
CA VAL A 20 40.30 -6.83 42.74
C VAL A 20 40.08 -6.18 41.39
N ALA A 21 41.18 -6.01 40.65
CA ALA A 21 41.17 -5.62 39.26
C ALA A 21 40.55 -6.73 38.42
N ALA A 22 39.54 -6.39 37.61
CA ALA A 22 39.03 -7.24 36.54
C ALA A 22 38.76 -6.37 35.30
N THR A 23 39.76 -6.38 34.42
CA THR A 23 39.69 -6.40 32.95
C THR A 23 38.38 -5.98 32.26
N HIS A 24 38.47 -4.89 31.49
CA HIS A 24 37.88 -4.68 30.16
C HIS A 24 36.43 -5.15 29.93
N GLY A 25 35.47 -4.33 30.38
CA GLY A 25 34.16 -4.24 29.75
C GLY A 25 34.18 -3.15 28.69
N ALA A 26 34.16 -3.52 27.41
CA ALA A 26 33.91 -2.59 26.33
C ALA A 26 32.58 -1.86 26.58
N PRO A 27 32.48 -0.53 26.41
CA PRO A 27 31.19 0.13 26.50
C PRO A 27 30.32 -0.38 25.34
N TYR A 28 29.17 -0.94 25.69
CA TYR A 28 28.06 -1.13 24.77
C TYR A 28 27.75 0.24 24.17
N ARG A 29 28.16 0.44 22.91
CA ARG A 29 27.92 1.68 22.16
C ARG A 29 26.40 1.78 22.00
N ARG A 30 25.76 2.72 22.69
CA ARG A 30 24.43 3.19 22.31
C ARG A 30 24.52 3.58 20.83
N GLU A 31 23.76 2.89 19.99
CA GLU A 31 23.43 3.38 18.65
C GLU A 31 22.93 4.81 18.82
N GLN A 32 23.68 5.76 18.27
CA GLN A 32 23.25 7.14 18.20
C GLN A 32 22.25 7.20 17.05
N ASP A 33 20.96 7.08 17.37
CA ASP A 33 19.88 7.45 16.46
C ASP A 33 20.12 8.89 15.98
N ARG A 34 20.57 9.04 14.74
CA ARG A 34 20.72 10.36 14.11
C ARG A 34 19.37 10.79 13.57
N GLN A 35 18.70 11.67 14.32
CA GLN A 35 17.54 12.42 13.83
C GLN A 35 18.05 13.53 12.87
N ILE A 36 17.58 13.52 11.62
CA ILE A 36 18.01 14.46 10.57
C ILE A 36 16.90 15.50 10.34
N PRO A 37 17.22 16.78 10.06
CA PRO A 37 16.21 17.76 9.64
C PRO A 37 15.43 17.27 8.40
N ALA A 38 14.13 17.56 8.38
CA ALA A 38 13.10 17.11 7.43
C ALA A 38 13.29 17.63 5.99
N ARG A 39 14.42 17.34 5.36
CA ARG A 39 14.58 17.37 3.91
C ARG A 39 15.22 16.06 3.51
N GLN A 40 14.45 15.18 2.84
CA GLN A 40 14.93 13.91 2.28
C GLN A 40 16.16 14.18 1.41
N GLN A 41 17.35 13.99 1.99
CA GLN A 41 18.61 13.82 1.26
C GLN A 41 19.06 12.35 1.31
N THR A 42 18.10 11.43 1.34
CA THR A 42 18.34 10.00 1.31
C THR A 42 18.05 9.50 -0.10
N THR A 43 18.92 9.83 -1.05
CA THR A 43 18.90 9.21 -2.38
C THR A 43 19.84 8.03 -2.38
N VAL A 44 19.34 6.84 -2.73
CA VAL A 44 20.20 5.70 -3.09
C VAL A 44 20.80 6.01 -4.46
N GLU A 45 22.13 6.07 -4.57
CA GLU A 45 22.82 6.34 -5.83
C GLU A 45 22.71 5.15 -6.79
N ASP A 46 23.12 3.96 -6.35
CA ASP A 46 23.08 2.72 -7.13
C ASP A 46 21.81 1.90 -6.82
N LYS A 47 20.66 2.38 -7.30
CA LYS A 47 19.39 1.65 -7.16
C LYS A 47 19.41 0.39 -8.04
N PRO A 48 18.96 -0.77 -7.55
CA PRO A 48 18.75 -1.91 -8.42
C PRO A 48 17.52 -1.67 -9.31
N ASP A 49 17.49 -2.30 -10.47
CA ASP A 49 16.24 -2.50 -11.21
C ASP A 49 15.31 -3.35 -10.32
N GLY A 50 14.01 -3.02 -10.23
CA GLY A 50 13.08 -3.72 -9.34
C GLY A 50 13.01 -3.15 -7.91
N VAL A 51 12.35 -3.91 -7.02
CA VAL A 51 12.02 -3.51 -5.65
C VAL A 51 13.25 -3.56 -4.74
N TYR A 52 13.45 -2.48 -3.99
CA TYR A 52 14.57 -2.33 -3.06
C TYR A 52 14.17 -1.63 -1.77
N VAL A 53 14.88 -1.87 -0.67
CA VAL A 53 14.57 -1.26 0.63
C VAL A 53 14.73 0.25 0.55
N GLN A 54 13.64 0.98 0.75
CA GLN A 54 13.65 2.45 0.75
C GLN A 54 14.64 3.01 1.78
N PRO A 55 15.23 4.19 1.55
CA PRO A 55 16.39 4.63 2.32
C PRO A 55 16.05 5.27 3.67
N PHE A 56 14.76 5.31 4.01
CA PHE A 56 14.28 5.89 5.27
C PHE A 56 13.10 5.10 5.85
N LEU A 57 13.01 5.11 7.17
CA LEU A 57 11.83 4.80 7.95
C LEU A 57 11.21 6.12 8.39
N GLU A 58 9.90 6.25 8.23
CA GLU A 58 9.18 7.41 8.73
C GLU A 58 7.95 7.04 9.52
N THR A 59 7.56 7.95 10.42
CA THR A 59 6.23 8.01 11.02
C THR A 59 5.38 9.05 10.29
N MET A 60 4.11 9.14 10.65
CA MET A 60 3.19 10.14 10.11
C MET A 60 2.34 10.70 11.25
N SER A 61 1.75 11.87 11.03
CA SER A 61 0.73 12.43 11.92
C SER A 61 -0.66 12.04 11.40
N MET A 62 -1.41 11.28 12.19
CA MET A 62 -2.79 10.87 11.88
C MET A 62 -3.74 12.04 12.21
N GLN A 63 -4.45 12.55 11.20
CA GLN A 63 -5.33 13.70 11.39
C GLN A 63 -6.75 13.28 11.78
N GLY A 64 -7.23 12.19 11.21
CA GLY A 64 -8.53 11.65 11.57
C GLY A 64 -9.07 10.66 10.56
N THR A 65 -10.21 10.07 10.92
CA THR A 65 -10.99 9.20 10.04
C THR A 65 -12.45 9.63 10.08
N THR A 66 -13.17 9.46 8.97
CA THR A 66 -14.61 9.68 8.91
C THR A 66 -15.28 8.70 7.95
N GLU A 67 -16.56 8.45 8.14
CA GLU A 67 -17.40 7.64 7.26
C GLU A 67 -18.34 8.54 6.47
N VAL A 68 -18.46 8.31 5.16
CA VAL A 68 -19.32 9.05 4.25
C VAL A 68 -19.92 8.10 3.21
N GLY A 69 -21.25 7.96 3.21
CA GLY A 69 -21.93 7.00 2.33
C GLY A 69 -21.41 5.58 2.55
N ASP A 70 -21.00 4.93 1.47
CA ASP A 70 -20.39 3.58 1.50
C ASP A 70 -18.90 3.60 1.90
N TYR A 71 -18.29 4.77 2.06
CA TYR A 71 -16.85 4.91 2.20
C TYR A 71 -16.44 5.21 3.65
N LYS A 72 -15.26 4.73 4.02
CA LYS A 72 -14.49 5.26 5.13
C LYS A 72 -13.18 5.85 4.60
N VAL A 73 -12.80 6.99 5.16
CA VAL A 73 -11.61 7.71 4.73
C VAL A 73 -10.78 8.16 5.93
N ALA A 74 -9.46 8.16 5.75
CA ALA A 74 -8.48 8.68 6.70
C ALA A 74 -7.63 9.75 6.04
N VAL A 75 -7.22 10.76 6.80
CA VAL A 75 -6.21 11.75 6.39
C VAL A 75 -5.03 11.67 7.32
N MET A 76 -3.85 11.64 6.74
CA MET A 76 -2.58 11.66 7.44
C MET A 76 -1.63 12.59 6.70
N TYR A 77 -0.56 13.01 7.37
CA TYR A 77 0.55 13.64 6.66
C TYR A 77 1.90 13.19 7.20
N THR A 78 2.90 13.27 6.33
CA THR A 78 4.32 13.16 6.68
C THR A 78 5.08 14.33 6.03
N ILE A 79 6.40 14.31 6.09
CA ILE A 79 7.25 15.26 5.38
C ILE A 79 7.05 15.13 3.86
N PRO A 80 7.25 16.19 3.07
CA PRO A 80 7.15 16.11 1.61
C PRO A 80 8.03 15.02 1.00
N HIS A 81 7.51 14.33 -0.01
CA HIS A 81 8.16 13.17 -0.64
C HIS A 81 8.49 13.37 -2.10
N ARG A 82 9.54 12.70 -2.57
CA ARG A 82 9.72 12.41 -4.00
C ARG A 82 8.92 11.18 -4.37
N PHE A 83 8.15 11.28 -5.45
CA PHE A 83 7.42 10.15 -6.02
C PHE A 83 7.37 10.26 -7.54
N TRP A 84 7.05 9.14 -8.19
CA TRP A 84 7.03 9.01 -9.63
C TRP A 84 5.66 8.57 -10.12
N THR A 85 5.05 9.33 -11.03
CA THR A 85 3.79 8.95 -11.67
C THR A 85 4.02 8.05 -12.88
N MET A 86 3.04 7.20 -13.19
CA MET A 86 3.04 6.31 -14.35
C MET A 86 2.01 6.78 -15.38
N THR A 87 2.42 6.88 -16.64
CA THR A 87 1.53 7.13 -17.78
C THR A 87 1.87 6.15 -18.89
N GLY A 88 1.04 5.12 -19.06
CA GLY A 88 1.37 3.99 -19.92
C GLY A 88 2.62 3.28 -19.40
N THR A 89 3.69 3.29 -20.19
CA THR A 89 5.00 2.75 -19.80
C THR A 89 5.99 3.82 -19.32
N GLU A 90 5.61 5.10 -19.36
CA GLU A 90 6.48 6.19 -18.97
C GLU A 90 6.37 6.48 -17.47
N ARG A 91 7.54 6.63 -16.83
CA ARG A 91 7.69 7.04 -15.43
C ARG A 91 8.23 8.47 -15.37
N ALA A 92 7.54 9.36 -14.64
CA ALA A 92 7.96 10.74 -14.46
C ALA A 92 8.04 11.11 -12.97
N GLU A 93 9.14 11.73 -12.54
CA GLU A 93 9.26 12.28 -11.19
C GLU A 93 8.39 13.53 -11.06
N GLN A 94 7.58 13.61 -10.01
CA GLN A 94 6.81 14.82 -9.74
C GLN A 94 7.71 15.90 -9.12
N PRO A 95 7.56 17.17 -9.53
CA PRO A 95 8.27 18.27 -8.91
C PRO A 95 7.99 18.33 -7.41
N LEU A 96 9.05 18.56 -6.63
CA LEU A 96 8.94 18.82 -5.20
C LEU A 96 9.26 20.29 -4.92
N PRO A 97 8.26 21.16 -4.68
CA PRO A 97 8.49 22.55 -4.33
C PRO A 97 9.36 22.69 -3.07
N GLY A 98 10.26 23.67 -3.06
CA GLY A 98 11.18 23.88 -1.93
C GLY A 98 10.52 24.37 -0.65
N ASP A 99 9.27 24.82 -0.76
CA ASP A 99 8.36 25.30 0.27
C ASP A 99 7.22 24.32 0.58
N ALA A 100 7.21 23.13 -0.05
CA ALA A 100 6.27 22.08 0.30
C ALA A 100 6.33 21.82 1.82
N SER A 101 5.15 21.78 2.44
CA SER A 101 5.00 21.67 3.89
C SER A 101 4.76 20.24 4.32
N VAL A 102 3.93 19.51 3.58
CA VAL A 102 3.52 18.14 3.90
C VAL A 102 3.44 17.27 2.65
N HIS A 103 3.67 15.98 2.81
CA HIS A 103 3.07 14.96 1.95
C HIS A 103 1.75 14.55 2.61
N LEU A 104 0.62 14.97 2.03
CA LEU A 104 -0.71 14.60 2.52
C LEU A 104 -1.08 13.27 1.89
N MET A 105 -1.55 12.35 2.73
CA MET A 105 -1.96 11.01 2.34
C MET A 105 -3.40 10.78 2.77
N ALA A 106 -4.14 10.05 1.94
CA ALA A 106 -5.49 9.61 2.23
C ALA A 106 -5.65 8.12 1.94
N GLN A 107 -6.39 7.43 2.80
CA GLN A 107 -6.81 6.05 2.57
C GLN A 107 -8.32 6.01 2.38
N VAL A 108 -8.83 5.33 1.36
CA VAL A 108 -10.26 5.09 1.16
C VAL A 108 -10.53 3.58 1.19
N TRP A 109 -11.50 3.16 1.98
CA TRP A 109 -11.84 1.74 2.15
C TRP A 109 -13.33 1.52 2.47
N ASP A 110 -13.78 0.28 2.32
CA ASP A 110 -15.08 -0.17 2.80
C ASP A 110 -15.06 -0.36 4.34
N PRO A 111 -15.89 0.36 5.12
CA PRO A 111 -15.90 0.24 6.57
C PRO A 111 -16.29 -1.16 7.07
N GLU A 112 -17.04 -1.93 6.28
CA GLU A 112 -17.57 -3.23 6.68
C GLU A 112 -16.51 -4.34 6.55
N THR A 113 -15.81 -4.42 5.41
CA THR A 113 -14.83 -5.48 5.16
C THR A 113 -13.38 -5.05 5.41
N GLY A 114 -13.10 -3.75 5.50
CA GLY A 114 -11.73 -3.23 5.52
C GLY A 114 -11.06 -3.22 4.14
N THR A 115 -11.80 -3.46 3.06
CA THR A 115 -11.25 -3.51 1.69
C THR A 115 -10.85 -2.12 1.21
N VAL A 116 -9.56 -1.90 0.94
CA VAL A 116 -9.04 -0.69 0.28
C VAL A 116 -9.61 -0.56 -1.13
N LEU A 117 -9.94 0.67 -1.55
CA LEU A 117 -10.58 0.97 -2.83
C LEU A 117 -9.60 1.72 -3.76
N PRO A 118 -8.94 1.03 -4.72
CA PRO A 118 -7.81 1.63 -5.44
C PRO A 118 -8.15 2.51 -6.65
N GLU A 119 -9.39 2.44 -7.13
CA GLU A 119 -9.81 3.11 -8.36
C GLU A 119 -10.97 4.08 -8.12
N VAL A 120 -11.01 4.69 -6.93
CA VAL A 120 -11.75 5.93 -6.74
C VAL A 120 -10.94 7.10 -7.28
N GLY A 121 -11.59 8.05 -7.95
CA GLY A 121 -10.96 9.36 -8.18
C GLY A 121 -10.94 10.12 -6.86
N LEU A 122 -9.85 10.82 -6.53
CA LEU A 122 -9.78 11.57 -5.27
C LEU A 122 -9.19 12.94 -5.50
N SER A 123 -9.91 13.99 -5.10
CA SER A 123 -9.37 15.34 -4.98
C SER A 123 -9.45 15.83 -3.55
N VAL A 124 -8.53 16.73 -3.23
CA VAL A 124 -8.41 17.36 -1.92
C VAL A 124 -8.49 18.86 -2.11
N GLU A 125 -9.34 19.51 -1.33
CA GLU A 125 -9.36 20.94 -1.09
C GLU A 125 -8.90 21.20 0.35
N ILE A 126 -7.95 22.10 0.55
CA ILE A 126 -7.47 22.52 1.87
C ILE A 126 -7.87 23.96 2.08
N THR A 127 -8.60 24.23 3.15
CA THR A 127 -9.02 25.58 3.54
C THR A 127 -8.55 25.94 4.95
N ARG A 128 -8.44 27.25 5.20
CA ARG A 128 -8.18 27.82 6.53
C ARG A 128 -9.11 28.99 6.74
N ASP A 129 -9.90 28.96 7.83
CA ASP A 129 -10.87 30.00 8.15
C ASP A 129 -11.85 30.33 7.00
N GLY A 130 -12.13 29.34 6.14
CA GLY A 130 -13.00 29.47 4.95
C GLY A 130 -12.30 29.95 3.68
N ASP A 131 -11.02 30.32 3.74
CA ASP A 131 -10.22 30.71 2.58
C ASP A 131 -9.48 29.50 2.00
N LEU A 132 -9.46 29.40 0.67
CA LEU A 132 -8.74 28.34 -0.06
C LEU A 132 -7.23 28.49 0.12
N VAL A 133 -6.59 27.41 0.54
CA VAL A 133 -5.13 27.30 0.66
C VAL A 133 -4.56 26.55 -0.55
N SER A 134 -5.16 25.40 -0.89
CA SER A 134 -4.73 24.58 -2.02
C SER A 134 -5.86 23.63 -2.46
N GLU A 135 -5.84 23.22 -3.73
CA GLU A 135 -6.77 22.23 -4.28
C GLU A 135 -6.04 21.40 -5.33
N GLU A 136 -6.15 20.07 -5.27
CA GLU A 136 -5.51 19.17 -6.23
C GLU A 136 -6.24 17.82 -6.35
N VAL A 137 -6.22 17.22 -7.55
CA VAL A 137 -6.52 15.79 -7.73
C VAL A 137 -5.29 15.01 -7.31
N ILE A 138 -5.40 14.22 -6.24
CA ILE A 138 -4.26 13.51 -5.67
C ILE A 138 -4.07 12.12 -6.27
N TYR A 139 -2.82 11.66 -6.30
CA TYR A 139 -2.43 10.50 -7.09
C TYR A 139 -2.73 9.21 -6.32
N PRO A 140 -3.20 8.13 -6.98
CA PRO A 140 -3.10 6.79 -6.40
C PRO A 140 -1.63 6.38 -6.37
N MET A 141 -1.16 5.86 -5.24
CA MET A 141 0.26 5.62 -4.97
C MET A 141 0.49 4.26 -4.33
N LEU A 142 1.73 3.77 -4.44
CA LEU A 142 2.21 2.58 -3.76
C LEU A 142 3.49 2.93 -2.97
N SER A 143 3.50 2.64 -1.67
CA SER A 143 4.69 2.69 -0.81
C SER A 143 4.87 1.40 -0.01
N GLN A 144 6.09 1.11 0.43
CA GLN A 144 6.39 -0.14 1.13
C GLN A 144 5.66 -0.23 2.48
N ARG A 145 5.55 0.92 3.17
CA ARG A 145 5.00 0.97 4.51
C ARG A 145 3.48 1.13 4.54
N MET A 146 2.90 1.87 3.59
CA MET A 146 1.45 2.15 3.58
C MET A 146 0.68 1.34 2.54
N GLY A 147 1.38 0.65 1.64
CA GLY A 147 0.72 -0.02 0.52
C GLY A 147 0.04 0.97 -0.40
N PHE A 148 -1.15 0.59 -0.87
CA PHE A 148 -1.93 1.44 -1.74
C PHE A 148 -2.61 2.56 -0.94
N HIS A 149 -2.38 3.80 -1.34
CA HIS A 149 -3.00 4.99 -0.75
C HIS A 149 -3.11 6.08 -1.82
N TYR A 150 -3.74 7.21 -1.49
CA TYR A 150 -3.72 8.41 -2.30
C TYR A 150 -2.82 9.47 -1.67
N GLY A 151 -2.15 10.30 -2.46
CA GLY A 151 -1.33 11.36 -1.89
C GLY A 151 -0.79 12.39 -2.89
N ALA A 152 -0.36 13.52 -2.34
CA ALA A 152 0.35 14.59 -3.03
C ALA A 152 1.08 15.49 -2.02
N ASN A 153 1.99 16.33 -2.53
CA ASN A 153 2.69 17.32 -1.71
C ASN A 153 1.93 18.65 -1.70
N PHE A 154 1.74 19.23 -0.52
CA PHE A 154 1.04 20.51 -0.37
C PHE A 154 1.90 21.54 0.37
N THR A 155 1.75 22.81 -0.01
CA THR A 155 2.27 23.97 0.74
C THR A 155 1.16 24.54 1.61
N LEU A 156 1.39 24.61 2.91
CA LEU A 156 0.45 25.17 3.87
C LEU A 156 0.84 26.60 4.25
N ALA A 157 -0.15 27.41 4.64
CA ALA A 157 0.03 28.80 5.08
C ALA A 157 0.56 28.92 6.52
N GLY A 158 1.63 28.19 6.86
CA GLY A 158 2.25 28.17 8.18
C GLY A 158 1.51 27.30 9.21
N ASP A 159 1.80 27.51 10.49
CA ASP A 159 1.17 26.74 11.58
C ASP A 159 -0.31 27.14 11.74
N GLY A 160 -1.17 26.16 12.03
CA GLY A 160 -2.58 26.37 12.27
C GLY A 160 -3.45 25.13 12.08
N GLU A 161 -4.76 25.37 12.19
CA GLU A 161 -5.81 24.41 11.90
C GLU A 161 -6.32 24.63 10.48
N TYR A 162 -6.50 23.55 9.74
CA TYR A 162 -7.00 23.51 8.38
C TYR A 162 -8.20 22.56 8.30
N THR A 163 -9.01 22.71 7.27
CA THR A 163 -10.02 21.72 6.89
C THR A 163 -9.63 21.10 5.56
N VAL A 164 -9.58 19.77 5.53
CA VAL A 164 -9.32 18.97 4.33
C VAL A 164 -10.65 18.40 3.86
N THR A 165 -11.13 18.87 2.71
CA THR A 165 -12.32 18.35 2.05
C THR A 165 -11.88 17.37 0.97
N LEU A 166 -12.27 16.11 1.11
CA LEU A 166 -12.00 15.03 0.16
C LEU A 166 -13.22 14.83 -0.73
N SER A 167 -13.04 14.93 -2.05
CA SER A 167 -14.06 14.54 -3.03
C SER A 167 -13.71 13.18 -3.61
N ILE A 168 -14.48 12.16 -3.22
CA ILE A 168 -14.33 10.76 -3.62
C ILE A 168 -15.23 10.51 -4.83
N GLY A 169 -14.65 10.15 -5.96
CA GLY A 169 -15.35 9.75 -7.17
C GLY A 169 -15.80 8.28 -7.12
N GLY A 170 -16.91 7.98 -7.79
CA GLY A 170 -17.41 6.61 -7.92
C GLY A 170 -16.49 5.72 -8.77
N MET A 171 -16.35 4.46 -8.37
CA MET A 171 -15.51 3.48 -9.07
C MET A 171 -16.08 3.12 -10.44
N GLN A 172 -15.18 3.07 -11.43
CA GLN A 172 -15.50 2.73 -12.84
C GLN A 172 -15.01 1.34 -13.25
N ILE A 173 -14.80 0.45 -12.26
CA ILE A 173 -14.44 -0.95 -12.47
C ILE A 173 -15.61 -1.86 -12.12
N ARG A 174 -15.52 -3.10 -12.59
CA ARG A 174 -16.48 -4.13 -12.24
C ARG A 174 -16.44 -4.41 -10.74
N ARG A 175 -17.61 -4.59 -10.14
CA ARG A 175 -17.78 -4.97 -8.75
C ARG A 175 -18.68 -6.19 -8.66
N THR A 176 -18.36 -7.10 -7.75
CA THR A 176 -19.08 -8.37 -7.59
C THR A 176 -19.30 -8.71 -6.12
N GLY A 177 -20.11 -9.73 -5.87
CA GLY A 177 -20.46 -10.15 -4.52
C GLY A 177 -21.18 -9.05 -3.76
N ALA A 178 -20.80 -8.81 -2.50
CA ALA A 178 -21.43 -7.78 -1.67
C ALA A 178 -21.16 -6.34 -2.15
N PHE A 179 -20.26 -6.15 -3.12
CA PHE A 179 -19.93 -4.84 -3.69
C PHE A 179 -20.72 -4.49 -4.96
N GLU A 180 -21.55 -5.41 -5.47
CA GLU A 180 -22.43 -5.12 -6.59
C GLU A 180 -23.35 -3.93 -6.25
N GLY A 181 -23.37 -2.92 -7.13
CA GLY A 181 -24.14 -1.69 -6.94
C GLY A 181 -23.56 -0.68 -5.93
N ARG A 182 -22.51 -1.03 -5.17
CA ARG A 182 -21.89 -0.15 -4.16
C ARG A 182 -20.72 0.65 -4.71
N PHE A 183 -20.39 1.79 -4.09
CA PHE A 183 -19.24 2.64 -4.45
C PHE A 183 -19.28 3.26 -5.86
N GLY A 184 -20.47 3.34 -6.47
CA GLY A 184 -20.66 3.98 -7.78
C GLY A 184 -20.98 5.47 -7.68
N GLU A 185 -21.45 5.90 -6.51
CA GLU A 185 -21.84 7.28 -6.25
C GLU A 185 -20.67 8.06 -5.65
N ALA A 186 -20.53 9.33 -6.05
CA ALA A 186 -19.52 10.21 -5.46
C ALA A 186 -19.90 10.62 -4.03
N ALA A 187 -18.90 10.89 -3.21
CA ALA A 187 -19.06 11.29 -1.82
C ALA A 187 -18.06 12.40 -1.44
N THR A 188 -18.41 13.22 -0.45
CA THR A 188 -17.54 14.29 0.07
C THR A 188 -17.39 14.17 1.58
N ALA A 189 -16.14 14.13 2.06
CA ALA A 189 -15.80 14.06 3.47
C ALA A 189 -14.97 15.27 3.89
N GLU A 190 -15.14 15.73 5.13
CA GLU A 190 -14.31 16.77 5.74
C GLU A 190 -13.57 16.20 6.95
N ILE A 191 -12.27 16.45 7.02
CA ILE A 191 -11.40 16.08 8.15
C ILE A 191 -10.55 17.30 8.51
N GLY A 192 -10.43 17.61 9.81
CA GLY A 192 -9.52 18.66 10.28
C GLY A 192 -8.07 18.23 10.15
N LEU A 193 -7.19 19.17 9.80
CA LEU A 193 -5.74 18.97 9.76
C LEU A 193 -5.06 19.98 10.69
N THR A 194 -4.38 19.47 11.71
CA THR A 194 -3.65 20.26 12.70
C THR A 194 -2.18 20.28 12.33
N TYR A 195 -1.66 21.43 11.92
CA TYR A 195 -0.27 21.61 11.55
C TYR A 195 0.42 22.56 12.52
N THR A 196 1.12 22.01 13.51
CA THR A 196 1.80 22.76 14.57
C THR A 196 3.20 22.19 14.80
N GLU A 197 4.01 22.86 15.62
CA GLU A 197 5.29 22.30 16.08
C GLU A 197 5.12 20.93 16.75
N GLU A 198 4.05 20.73 17.53
CA GLU A 198 3.76 19.47 18.22
C GLU A 198 3.47 18.34 17.23
N THR A 199 2.52 18.55 16.31
CA THR A 199 2.14 17.53 15.32
C THR A 199 3.25 17.28 14.29
N ARG A 200 4.11 18.27 13.99
CA ARG A 200 5.35 18.03 13.24
C ARG A 200 6.36 17.18 14.01
N GLY A 201 6.40 17.31 15.34
CA GLY A 201 7.26 16.50 16.21
C GLY A 201 6.92 15.01 16.23
N GLU A 202 5.68 14.66 15.87
CA GLU A 202 5.23 13.26 15.68
C GLU A 202 5.86 12.61 14.44
N VAL A 203 6.23 13.42 13.45
CA VAL A 203 6.83 12.96 12.20
C VAL A 203 8.34 12.85 12.36
N GLN A 204 8.82 11.61 12.40
CA GLN A 204 10.23 11.27 12.56
C GLN A 204 10.71 10.52 11.34
N VAL A 205 11.93 10.84 10.91
CA VAL A 205 12.61 10.16 9.81
C VAL A 205 13.93 9.60 10.31
N ARG A 206 14.20 8.35 9.95
CA ARG A 206 15.44 7.64 10.29
C ARG A 206 15.97 6.95 9.05
N GLU A 207 17.29 6.91 8.91
CA GLU A 207 17.94 6.16 7.83
C GLU A 207 17.84 4.65 8.08
N ILE A 208 17.94 3.87 7.00
CA ILE A 208 17.92 2.41 7.04
C ILE A 208 19.24 1.86 6.51
N ASP A 209 19.93 1.02 7.29
CA ASP A 209 21.21 0.42 6.90
C ASP A 209 21.10 -0.43 5.62
N GLN A 210 19.95 -1.06 5.40
CA GLN A 210 19.67 -1.89 4.22
C GLN A 210 19.26 -1.08 3.00
N ALA A 211 19.28 0.26 3.05
CA ALA A 211 18.91 1.14 1.94
C ALA A 211 19.55 0.69 0.61
N GLY A 212 18.74 0.53 -0.43
CA GLY A 212 19.20 0.13 -1.77
C GLY A 212 19.39 -1.38 -1.96
N GLN A 213 19.31 -2.19 -0.91
CA GLN A 213 19.34 -3.65 -1.05
C GLN A 213 18.00 -4.17 -1.57
N ARG A 214 17.99 -5.28 -2.33
CA ARG A 214 16.75 -5.98 -2.71
C ARG A 214 15.95 -6.35 -1.47
N GLY A 215 14.67 -6.01 -1.46
CA GLY A 215 13.78 -6.19 -0.30
C GLY A 215 12.78 -5.04 -0.18
N ALA A 216 11.88 -5.15 0.79
CA ALA A 216 10.99 -4.05 1.15
C ALA A 216 10.87 -3.96 2.68
N LEU A 217 10.66 -2.75 3.19
CA LEU A 217 10.25 -2.55 4.57
C LEU A 217 8.86 -3.16 4.78
N LYS A 218 8.63 -3.72 5.97
CA LYS A 218 7.31 -4.22 6.32
C LYS A 218 6.29 -3.08 6.35
N PRO A 219 5.03 -3.35 5.98
CA PRO A 219 3.95 -2.43 6.19
C PRO A 219 3.90 -1.96 7.64
N MET A 220 3.58 -0.69 7.84
CA MET A 220 3.37 -0.17 9.17
C MET A 220 1.98 -0.55 9.68
N ASP A 221 1.90 -0.79 10.97
CA ASP A 221 0.62 -0.92 11.65
C ASP A 221 0.01 0.47 11.81
N MET A 222 -1.16 0.68 11.20
CA MET A 222 -1.93 1.93 11.27
C MET A 222 -3.22 1.74 12.09
N GLU A 223 -3.25 0.70 12.94
CA GLU A 223 -4.37 0.29 13.80
C GLU A 223 -5.68 0.05 13.05
N MET A 224 -6.42 1.12 12.74
CA MET A 224 -7.76 1.09 12.16
C MET A 224 -7.79 1.42 10.66
N VAL A 225 -6.65 1.75 10.07
CA VAL A 225 -6.53 2.09 8.65
C VAL A 225 -5.91 0.92 7.88
N PRO A 226 -6.60 0.33 6.89
CA PRO A 226 -6.08 -0.81 6.13
C PRO A 226 -5.02 -0.39 5.11
N VAL A 227 -4.08 -1.30 4.83
CA VAL A 227 -2.90 -1.08 3.96
C VAL A 227 -3.14 -1.51 2.50
N GLY A 228 -4.20 -2.30 2.25
CA GLY A 228 -4.49 -2.84 0.91
C GLY A 228 -3.62 -4.06 0.58
N LEU A 229 -3.75 -5.11 1.39
CA LEU A 229 -3.10 -6.40 1.16
C LEU A 229 -3.97 -7.28 0.25
N ALA A 230 -3.34 -8.01 -0.66
CA ALA A 230 -3.98 -9.10 -1.36
C ALA A 230 -4.31 -10.23 -0.35
N PRO A 231 -5.47 -10.91 -0.47
CA PRO A 231 -5.74 -12.09 0.34
C PRO A 231 -4.62 -13.12 0.21
N ALA A 232 -4.34 -13.85 1.29
CA ALA A 232 -3.42 -14.98 1.24
C ALA A 232 -3.91 -15.99 0.20
N SER A 233 -2.98 -16.67 -0.49
CA SER A 233 -3.34 -17.65 -1.52
C SER A 233 -4.30 -18.72 -1.01
N ASP A 234 -4.11 -19.15 0.24
CA ASP A 234 -4.87 -20.22 0.87
C ASP A 234 -6.26 -19.76 1.35
N ASP A 235 -6.47 -18.44 1.44
CA ASP A 235 -7.74 -17.83 1.83
C ASP A 235 -8.61 -17.47 0.62
N LEU A 236 -8.09 -17.60 -0.60
CA LEU A 236 -8.88 -17.35 -1.80
C LEU A 236 -9.94 -18.47 -1.93
N PRO A 237 -11.25 -18.15 -1.94
CA PRO A 237 -12.32 -19.12 -2.24
C PRO A 237 -12.19 -19.56 -3.71
N ARG A 238 -11.27 -20.49 -3.98
CA ARG A 238 -10.88 -21.00 -5.30
C ARG A 238 -9.77 -22.05 -5.18
N THR A 239 -9.55 -22.79 -6.27
CA THR A 239 -8.32 -23.58 -6.42
C THR A 239 -7.24 -22.74 -7.07
N VAL A 240 -6.17 -22.43 -6.34
CA VAL A 240 -4.93 -21.87 -6.91
C VAL A 240 -4.33 -22.90 -7.87
N VAL A 241 -4.09 -22.48 -9.12
CA VAL A 241 -3.51 -23.34 -10.16
C VAL A 241 -2.00 -23.15 -10.29
N GLY A 242 -1.49 -21.97 -9.95
CA GLY A 242 -0.06 -21.68 -9.98
C GLY A 242 0.24 -20.21 -9.69
N THR A 243 1.54 -19.90 -9.72
CA THR A 243 2.05 -18.54 -9.56
C THR A 243 3.04 -18.22 -10.66
N ALA A 244 2.96 -17.01 -11.20
CA ALA A 244 3.93 -16.49 -12.16
C ALA A 244 4.54 -15.18 -11.66
N GLU A 245 5.73 -14.85 -12.16
CA GLU A 245 6.42 -13.60 -11.86
C GLU A 245 6.72 -12.85 -13.16
N SER A 246 6.54 -11.52 -13.15
CA SER A 246 6.97 -10.63 -14.24
C SER A 246 7.51 -9.34 -13.64
N ASP A 247 8.73 -8.96 -14.03
CA ASP A 247 9.59 -8.09 -13.24
C ASP A 247 9.65 -8.61 -11.79
N ASP A 248 9.28 -7.81 -10.80
CA ASP A 248 9.18 -8.22 -9.40
C ASP A 248 7.73 -8.53 -8.98
N ALA A 249 6.72 -8.38 -9.86
CA ALA A 249 5.33 -8.62 -9.50
C ALA A 249 5.03 -10.12 -9.45
N ARG A 250 4.21 -10.53 -8.48
CA ARG A 250 3.70 -11.89 -8.35
C ARG A 250 2.24 -11.96 -8.77
N PHE A 251 1.92 -12.95 -9.59
CA PHE A 251 0.57 -13.27 -10.03
C PHE A 251 0.15 -14.60 -9.44
N VAL A 252 -0.84 -14.59 -8.56
CA VAL A 252 -1.49 -15.82 -8.07
C VAL A 252 -2.67 -16.10 -8.98
N VAL A 253 -2.59 -17.21 -9.72
CA VAL A 253 -3.60 -17.62 -10.70
C VAL A 253 -4.50 -18.67 -10.06
N SER A 254 -5.80 -18.46 -10.16
CA SER A 254 -6.81 -19.29 -9.55
C SER A 254 -7.91 -19.61 -10.55
N ARG A 255 -8.44 -20.84 -10.48
CA ARG A 255 -9.65 -21.22 -11.21
C ARG A 255 -10.86 -21.24 -10.29
N VAL A 256 -11.96 -20.67 -10.77
CA VAL A 256 -13.30 -20.83 -10.18
C VAL A 256 -14.07 -21.82 -11.04
N PRO A 257 -14.54 -22.94 -10.49
CA PRO A 257 -15.42 -23.83 -11.23
C PRO A 257 -16.79 -23.16 -11.44
N ALA A 258 -17.51 -23.62 -12.46
CA ALA A 258 -18.79 -23.03 -12.89
C ALA A 258 -19.82 -22.89 -11.76
N ASP A 259 -19.91 -23.89 -10.89
CA ASP A 259 -20.84 -23.96 -9.75
C ASP A 259 -20.50 -23.00 -8.59
N GLU A 260 -19.30 -22.41 -8.61
CA GLU A 260 -18.87 -21.37 -7.66
C GLU A 260 -18.70 -19.99 -8.34
N ALA A 261 -18.91 -19.93 -9.65
CA ALA A 261 -18.63 -18.75 -10.47
C ALA A 261 -19.82 -17.80 -10.65
N ASP A 262 -21.01 -18.13 -10.14
CA ASP A 262 -22.25 -17.32 -10.28
C ASP A 262 -22.07 -15.84 -9.91
N ARG A 263 -21.12 -15.53 -9.02
CA ARG A 263 -20.80 -14.14 -8.63
C ARG A 263 -19.92 -13.38 -9.63
N PHE A 264 -19.24 -14.08 -10.54
CA PHE A 264 -18.34 -13.54 -11.57
C PHE A 264 -18.86 -13.73 -12.98
N THR A 265 -19.72 -14.71 -13.22
CA THR A 265 -20.22 -15.10 -14.54
C THR A 265 -21.59 -15.74 -14.37
N ASP A 266 -22.34 -15.89 -15.46
CA ASP A 266 -23.62 -16.61 -15.46
C ASP A 266 -23.40 -18.13 -15.56
N GLY A 267 -22.64 -18.69 -14.61
CA GLY A 267 -22.35 -20.13 -14.52
C GLY A 267 -21.22 -20.62 -15.43
N GLU A 268 -20.36 -19.72 -15.93
CA GLU A 268 -19.15 -20.08 -16.68
C GLU A 268 -17.92 -20.13 -15.77
N PRO A 269 -16.99 -21.09 -15.94
CA PRO A 269 -15.76 -21.09 -15.16
C PRO A 269 -14.98 -19.78 -15.30
N TYR A 270 -14.37 -19.33 -14.22
CA TYR A 270 -13.71 -18.03 -14.17
C TYR A 270 -12.21 -18.19 -13.86
N LEU A 271 -11.39 -17.49 -14.64
CA LEU A 271 -9.96 -17.30 -14.38
C LEU A 271 -9.79 -16.04 -13.53
N LEU A 272 -9.20 -16.18 -12.35
CA LEU A 272 -8.82 -15.07 -11.49
C LEU A 272 -7.29 -14.97 -11.41
N VAL A 273 -6.79 -13.75 -11.52
CA VAL A 273 -5.39 -13.41 -11.30
C VAL A 273 -5.31 -12.30 -10.24
N SER A 274 -4.69 -12.62 -9.11
CA SER A 274 -4.40 -11.66 -8.05
C SER A 274 -2.95 -11.20 -8.16
N ALA A 275 -2.74 -9.94 -8.50
CA ALA A 275 -1.41 -9.34 -8.64
C ALA A 275 -0.97 -8.65 -7.34
N ARG A 276 0.28 -8.91 -6.93
CA ARG A 276 0.81 -8.44 -5.66
C ARG A 276 2.32 -8.18 -5.68
N THR A 277 2.78 -7.33 -4.79
CA THR A 277 4.23 -7.10 -4.57
C THR A 277 4.92 -8.36 -4.02
N PRO A 278 6.23 -8.55 -4.24
CA PRO A 278 6.91 -9.83 -3.95
C PRO A 278 7.22 -10.05 -2.46
N TYR A 279 7.31 -8.98 -1.65
CA TYR A 279 7.75 -9.07 -0.25
C TYR A 279 6.64 -8.92 0.77
N ASN A 280 5.57 -8.18 0.44
CA ASN A 280 4.56 -7.75 1.39
C ASN A 280 3.12 -8.05 0.92
N ASP A 281 2.95 -8.72 -0.22
CA ASP A 281 1.64 -9.05 -0.80
C ASP A 281 0.69 -7.84 -0.98
N LEU A 282 1.23 -6.62 -1.05
CA LEU A 282 0.47 -5.40 -1.33
C LEU A 282 -0.16 -5.48 -2.71
N LEU A 283 -1.41 -5.02 -2.84
CA LEU A 283 -2.17 -5.04 -4.09
C LEU A 283 -1.45 -4.26 -5.20
N LEU A 284 -1.47 -4.80 -6.43
CA LEU A 284 -1.03 -4.11 -7.64
C LEU A 284 -2.22 -3.83 -8.58
N PRO A 285 -2.93 -2.70 -8.37
CA PRO A 285 -4.12 -2.35 -9.15
C PRO A 285 -3.76 -1.63 -10.46
N MET A 286 -4.78 -1.32 -11.27
CA MET A 286 -4.67 -0.48 -12.46
C MET A 286 -3.68 -0.97 -13.53
N MET A 287 -3.53 -2.29 -13.72
CA MET A 287 -2.82 -2.87 -14.88
C MET A 287 -3.77 -3.12 -16.06
N GLY A 288 -3.19 -3.13 -17.26
CA GLY A 288 -3.75 -3.84 -18.41
C GLY A 288 -3.17 -5.24 -18.43
N LEU A 289 -3.95 -6.24 -18.02
CA LEU A 289 -3.52 -7.63 -17.98
C LEU A 289 -4.29 -8.47 -19.01
N GLU A 290 -3.59 -9.32 -19.72
CA GLU A 290 -4.12 -10.25 -20.72
C GLU A 290 -3.65 -11.66 -20.40
N ALA A 291 -4.40 -12.66 -20.86
CA ALA A 291 -4.05 -14.06 -20.70
C ALA A 291 -4.29 -14.84 -21.99
N THR A 292 -3.40 -15.79 -22.24
CA THR A 292 -3.54 -16.80 -23.28
C THR A 292 -3.54 -18.17 -22.63
N VAL A 293 -4.56 -18.97 -22.89
CA VAL A 293 -4.66 -20.36 -22.41
C VAL A 293 -4.49 -21.30 -23.59
N THR A 294 -3.50 -22.18 -23.52
CA THR A 294 -3.22 -23.18 -24.55
C THR A 294 -3.48 -24.58 -24.02
N ARG A 295 -4.26 -25.37 -24.76
CA ARG A 295 -4.60 -26.76 -24.45
C ARG A 295 -4.19 -27.65 -25.60
N ASP A 296 -3.35 -28.65 -25.32
CA ASP A 296 -2.88 -29.61 -26.32
C ASP A 296 -2.26 -28.95 -27.58
N GLY A 297 -1.66 -27.76 -27.40
CA GLY A 297 -1.06 -26.97 -28.48
C GLY A 297 -2.03 -26.04 -29.23
N GLU A 298 -3.30 -25.98 -28.84
CA GLU A 298 -4.31 -25.09 -29.43
C GLU A 298 -4.71 -24.00 -28.42
N THR A 299 -4.80 -22.75 -28.89
CA THR A 299 -5.29 -21.63 -28.07
C THR A 299 -6.79 -21.76 -27.83
N VAL A 300 -7.19 -21.89 -26.56
CA VAL A 300 -8.59 -22.00 -26.13
C VAL A 300 -9.14 -20.70 -25.52
N PHE A 301 -8.25 -19.80 -25.12
CA PHE A 301 -8.58 -18.44 -24.71
C PHE A 301 -7.41 -17.51 -25.05
N ASP A 302 -7.72 -16.31 -25.53
CA ASP A 302 -6.77 -15.23 -25.76
C ASP A 302 -7.55 -13.92 -25.59
N GLY A 303 -7.20 -13.15 -24.56
CA GLY A 303 -7.86 -11.88 -24.32
C GLY A 303 -7.55 -11.20 -23.00
N ARG A 304 -8.21 -10.06 -22.81
CA ARG A 304 -8.04 -9.19 -21.64
C ARG A 304 -8.71 -9.75 -20.39
N LEU A 305 -8.05 -9.58 -19.26
CA LEU A 305 -8.61 -9.80 -17.94
C LEU A 305 -9.22 -8.50 -17.40
N GLU A 306 -10.49 -8.57 -16.98
CA GLU A 306 -11.24 -7.44 -16.46
C GLU A 306 -10.86 -7.12 -15.01
N ARG A 307 -10.63 -5.84 -14.73
CA ARG A 307 -10.37 -5.34 -13.37
C ARG A 307 -11.66 -5.42 -12.56
N THR A 308 -11.61 -6.16 -11.46
CA THR A 308 -12.79 -6.46 -10.65
C THR A 308 -12.47 -6.29 -9.16
N LEU A 309 -13.37 -5.64 -8.43
CA LEU A 309 -13.35 -5.62 -6.97
C LEU A 309 -14.45 -6.53 -6.41
N ASP A 310 -14.06 -7.50 -5.59
CA ASP A 310 -15.00 -8.43 -4.94
C ASP A 310 -14.80 -8.43 -3.42
N SER A 311 -15.89 -8.66 -2.70
CA SER A 311 -15.90 -8.64 -1.23
C SER A 311 -15.13 -9.79 -0.57
N GLU A 312 -14.80 -10.86 -1.28
CA GLU A 312 -14.07 -12.02 -0.72
C GLU A 312 -12.68 -12.21 -1.34
N VAL A 313 -12.51 -11.92 -2.63
CA VAL A 313 -11.20 -12.04 -3.28
C VAL A 313 -10.46 -10.73 -3.49
N ASN A 314 -11.04 -9.62 -3.04
CA ASN A 314 -10.48 -8.28 -3.15
C ASN A 314 -10.25 -7.89 -4.64
N TYR A 315 -9.41 -6.89 -4.89
CA TYR A 315 -9.07 -6.43 -6.22
C TYR A 315 -8.30 -7.51 -7.00
N HIS A 316 -8.79 -7.87 -8.17
CA HIS A 316 -8.20 -8.87 -9.05
C HIS A 316 -8.47 -8.57 -10.53
N TYR A 317 -7.86 -9.37 -11.39
CA TYR A 317 -8.09 -9.37 -12.83
C TYR A 317 -8.70 -10.71 -13.20
N GLY A 318 -9.75 -10.75 -14.01
CA GLY A 318 -10.27 -12.05 -14.42
C GLY A 318 -11.24 -12.03 -15.57
N THR A 319 -11.61 -13.23 -16.02
CA THR A 319 -12.43 -13.45 -17.21
C THR A 319 -13.11 -14.82 -17.14
N ALA A 320 -14.23 -14.97 -17.86
CA ALA A 320 -14.79 -16.29 -18.14
C ALA A 320 -13.86 -17.05 -19.12
N VAL A 321 -13.69 -18.35 -18.89
CA VAL A 321 -12.99 -19.25 -19.80
C VAL A 321 -13.91 -20.42 -20.13
N GLU A 322 -14.36 -20.52 -21.38
CA GLU A 322 -15.30 -21.56 -21.81
C GLU A 322 -14.74 -22.96 -21.50
N GLY A 323 -15.54 -23.77 -20.82
CA GLY A 323 -15.14 -25.12 -20.39
C GLY A 323 -14.03 -25.16 -19.32
N GLY A 324 -13.58 -24.00 -18.84
CA GLY A 324 -12.65 -23.81 -17.72
C GLY A 324 -11.23 -24.28 -17.96
N LEU A 325 -10.37 -24.03 -16.96
CA LEU A 325 -9.00 -24.52 -16.91
C LEU A 325 -8.93 -26.01 -16.56
N ARG A 326 -8.12 -26.75 -17.31
CA ARG A 326 -7.86 -28.19 -17.15
C ARG A 326 -6.40 -28.42 -16.76
N SER A 327 -6.15 -29.58 -16.15
CA SER A 327 -4.78 -30.02 -15.89
C SER A 327 -4.03 -30.17 -17.21
N GLY A 328 -2.85 -29.55 -17.32
CA GLY A 328 -2.03 -29.56 -18.54
C GLY A 328 -2.28 -28.40 -19.48
N ASP A 329 -3.25 -27.51 -19.20
CA ASP A 329 -3.32 -26.22 -19.88
C ASP A 329 -2.10 -25.37 -19.49
N ALA A 330 -1.49 -24.69 -20.47
CA ALA A 330 -0.46 -23.69 -20.25
C ALA A 330 -1.11 -22.29 -20.23
N ILE A 331 -0.75 -21.46 -19.26
CA ILE A 331 -1.31 -20.11 -19.13
C ILE A 331 -0.18 -19.10 -19.25
N ALA A 332 -0.22 -18.28 -20.29
CA ALA A 332 0.66 -17.12 -20.45
C ALA A 332 -0.07 -15.85 -19.99
N LEU A 333 0.59 -15.01 -19.21
CA LEU A 333 0.12 -13.71 -18.77
C LEU A 333 0.97 -12.61 -19.41
N SER A 334 0.32 -11.66 -20.08
CA SER A 334 0.97 -10.51 -20.71
C SER A 334 0.49 -9.22 -20.06
N VAL A 335 1.42 -8.34 -19.70
CA VAL A 335 1.13 -7.03 -19.12
C VAL A 335 1.18 -5.97 -20.21
N ALA A 336 0.01 -5.67 -20.79
CA ALA A 336 -0.13 -4.65 -21.82
C ALA A 336 0.17 -3.24 -21.28
N VAL A 337 -0.19 -2.96 -20.03
CA VAL A 337 0.10 -1.70 -19.34
C VAL A 337 0.49 -2.01 -17.89
N PRO A 338 1.67 -1.54 -17.40
CA PRO A 338 2.10 -1.77 -16.02
C PRO A 338 1.17 -1.08 -15.02
N PRO A 339 1.26 -1.37 -13.70
CA PRO A 339 0.31 -0.83 -12.74
C PRO A 339 0.37 0.70 -12.71
N GLN A 340 -0.74 1.37 -13.09
CA GLN A 340 -0.84 2.84 -13.23
C GLN A 340 -1.01 3.57 -11.89
N VAL A 341 -0.21 3.15 -10.91
CA VAL A 341 -0.08 3.75 -9.59
C VAL A 341 1.23 4.53 -9.54
N ALA A 342 1.24 5.68 -8.88
CA ALA A 342 2.49 6.37 -8.56
C ALA A 342 3.36 5.51 -7.61
N ARG A 343 4.65 5.76 -7.61
CA ARG A 343 5.66 5.00 -6.86
C ARG A 343 6.38 5.92 -5.89
N HIS A 344 6.44 5.50 -4.64
CA HIS A 344 7.41 6.05 -3.68
C HIS A 344 8.78 5.39 -3.86
N GLN A 345 9.80 5.96 -3.22
CA GLN A 345 11.13 5.36 -3.17
C GLN A 345 11.07 3.91 -2.67
N GLY A 346 11.86 3.04 -3.27
CA GLY A 346 11.87 1.59 -3.06
C GLY A 346 10.97 0.82 -4.04
N TYR A 347 10.06 1.50 -4.74
CA TYR A 347 9.25 0.92 -5.81
C TYR A 347 9.39 1.67 -7.14
N GLU A 348 10.07 2.81 -7.19
CA GLU A 348 10.14 3.65 -8.38
C GLU A 348 10.82 2.96 -9.56
N THR A 349 11.70 2.00 -9.31
CA THR A 349 12.38 1.17 -10.33
C THR A 349 11.69 -0.17 -10.60
N ALA A 350 10.53 -0.42 -9.99
CA ALA A 350 9.80 -1.68 -10.08
C ALA A 350 8.49 -1.57 -10.87
N PHE A 351 8.08 -2.71 -11.41
CA PHE A 351 6.86 -2.94 -12.19
C PHE A 351 6.82 -2.06 -13.45
N LEU A 352 7.95 -1.97 -14.15
CA LEU A 352 8.12 -1.13 -15.35
C LEU A 352 8.17 -1.98 -16.61
N GLU A 353 9.16 -2.87 -16.71
CA GLU A 353 9.35 -3.78 -17.83
C GLU A 353 8.85 -5.16 -17.44
N MET A 354 7.59 -5.46 -17.77
CA MET A 354 6.91 -6.67 -17.34
C MET A 354 6.74 -7.64 -18.52
N PRO A 355 7.76 -8.47 -18.85
CA PRO A 355 7.66 -9.42 -19.95
C PRO A 355 6.57 -10.47 -19.71
N GLU A 356 6.10 -11.09 -20.79
CA GLU A 356 5.18 -12.22 -20.70
C GLU A 356 5.77 -13.34 -19.81
N THR A 357 4.89 -13.97 -19.04
CA THR A 357 5.26 -15.04 -18.10
C THR A 357 4.28 -16.20 -18.23
N GLU A 358 4.75 -17.43 -18.08
CA GLU A 358 3.96 -18.65 -18.28
C GLU A 358 3.98 -19.50 -16.99
N LEU A 359 2.86 -20.18 -16.70
CA LEU A 359 2.74 -21.14 -15.59
C LEU A 359 2.13 -22.47 -16.03
#